data_AF-A0AAW0W1F1-F1
#
_entry.id   AF-A0AAW0W1F1-F1
#
_cell.length_a   1.000
_cell.length_b   1.000
_cell.length_c   1.000
_cell.angle_alpha   90.00
_cell.angle_beta   90.00
_cell.angle_gamma   90.00
#
_symmetry.space_group_name_H-M   'P 1'
#
loop_
_entity.id
_entity.type
_entity.pdbx_description
1 polymer ?
#
loop_
_entity_poly.entity_id
_entity_poly.type
_entity_poly.pdbx_seq_one_letter_code
_entity_poly.pdbx_strand_id
1 'polypeptide(L)'
;VSEVKKLNSNGEQQVLHNIYLREKLKDLQKYLENDLSNIVEKRLEEFEEESLPVAGCLVRSSTSSFSALTQSYDRGKELKKPGDLPSRLYIARPSLLKELLTVNHVESIYNIFVAILVLLFFNKILEEVIHTGSPNLDLSLIIWAFGELDRVIVIWVCMFTSTSVLVYISFHHWAHFRHTVPVVYDTVGGLVYVAYLILFLYLPLESLLYNALPPASSFIILCEQVRMFMKTWAFVRSNLSRAVKYKKDEEIQVKSICPDFSHYLYFLFAPTLVYRDEYPRNERCDW
;
A
#
# COMPACT_ATOMS: atom_id res chain seq x y z
N VAL A 1 2.76 67.19 20.01
CA VAL A 1 4.13 66.68 20.34
C VAL A 1 4.10 65.55 21.36
N SER A 2 3.29 65.59 22.43
CA SER A 2 3.23 64.52 23.44
C SER A 2 2.60 63.21 22.93
N GLU A 3 1.55 63.26 22.10
CA GLU A 3 0.92 62.07 21.52
C GLU A 3 1.83 61.32 20.53
N VAL A 4 2.55 62.05 19.67
CA VAL A 4 3.52 61.48 18.72
C VAL A 4 4.65 60.75 19.46
N LYS A 5 5.08 61.26 20.61
CA LYS A 5 6.09 60.62 21.48
C LYS A 5 5.56 59.35 22.17
N LYS A 6 4.27 59.34 22.55
CA LYS A 6 3.59 58.16 23.10
C LYS A 6 3.40 57.04 22.06
N LEU A 7 3.04 57.40 20.83
CA LEU A 7 2.94 56.47 19.70
C LEU A 7 4.30 55.84 19.36
N ASN A 8 5.38 56.63 19.37
CA ASN A 8 6.74 56.12 19.10
C ASN A 8 7.25 55.19 20.22
N SER A 9 6.99 55.53 21.48
CA SER A 9 7.31 54.68 22.65
C SER A 9 6.56 53.35 22.65
N ASN A 10 5.30 53.32 22.22
CA ASN A 10 4.54 52.06 22.09
C ASN A 10 5.06 51.18 20.96
N GLY A 11 5.50 51.77 19.85
CA GLY A 11 6.14 51.05 18.74
C GLY A 11 7.46 50.42 19.15
N GLU A 12 8.33 51.16 19.85
CA GLU A 12 9.60 50.64 20.37
C GLU A 12 9.40 49.52 21.41
N GLN A 13 8.41 49.65 22.28
CA GLN A 13 8.06 48.59 23.24
C GLN A 13 7.52 47.33 22.56
N GLN A 14 6.69 47.47 21.51
CA GLN A 14 6.23 46.31 20.73
C GLN A 14 7.38 45.63 19.99
N VAL A 15 8.33 46.39 19.44
CA VAL A 15 9.52 45.84 18.77
C VAL A 15 10.41 45.10 19.77
N LEU A 16 10.68 45.68 20.94
CA LEU A 16 11.46 45.02 22.00
C LEU A 16 10.76 43.76 22.54
N HIS A 17 9.43 43.79 22.69
CA HIS A 17 8.65 42.62 23.09
C HIS A 17 8.74 41.50 22.06
N ASN A 18 8.63 41.83 20.76
CA ASN A 18 8.78 40.86 19.68
C ASN A 18 10.20 40.27 19.58
N ILE A 19 11.23 41.07 19.85
CA ILE A 19 12.63 40.62 19.91
C ILE A 19 12.82 39.64 21.08
N TYR A 20 12.33 40.00 22.28
CA TYR A 20 12.38 39.15 23.46
C TYR A 20 11.62 37.83 23.26
N LEU A 21 10.43 37.88 22.63
CA LEU A 21 9.63 36.70 22.33
C LEU A 21 10.36 35.76 21.35
N ARG A 22 10.98 36.32 20.30
CA ARG A 22 11.78 35.53 19.35
C ARG A 22 13.00 34.87 19.99
N GLU A 23 13.67 35.57 20.89
CA GLU A 23 14.83 35.02 21.62
C GLU A 23 14.39 33.86 22.54
N LYS A 24 13.28 34.03 23.27
CA LYS A 24 12.68 32.96 24.07
C LYS A 24 12.23 31.75 23.25
N LEU A 25 11.67 31.97 22.06
CA LEU A 25 11.27 30.88 21.17
C LEU A 25 12.49 30.13 20.59
N LYS A 26 13.59 30.83 20.27
CA LYS A 26 14.84 30.21 19.86
C LYS A 26 15.47 29.36 20.97
N ASP A 27 15.47 29.86 22.20
CA ASP A 27 15.93 29.08 23.36
C ASP A 27 15.06 27.83 23.56
N LEU A 28 13.75 27.95 23.38
CA LEU A 28 12.82 26.82 23.44
C LEU A 28 13.06 25.80 22.31
N GLN A 29 13.31 26.26 21.08
CA GLN A 29 13.65 25.40 19.96
C GLN A 29 14.95 24.64 20.21
N LYS A 30 15.99 25.32 20.69
CA LYS A 30 17.28 24.70 21.01
C LYS A 30 17.15 23.69 22.17
N TYR A 31 16.29 23.98 23.13
CA TYR A 31 15.93 23.03 24.18
C TYR A 31 15.22 21.81 23.60
N LEU A 32 14.22 22.00 22.73
CA LEU A 32 13.47 20.92 22.07
C LEU A 32 14.32 20.07 21.13
N GLU A 33 15.27 20.63 20.39
CA GLU A 33 16.17 19.87 19.51
C GLU A 33 17.11 18.97 20.33
N ASN A 34 17.71 19.52 21.39
CA ASN A 34 18.55 18.73 22.28
C ASN A 34 17.75 17.66 23.02
N ASP A 35 16.53 17.98 23.47
CA ASP A 35 15.67 17.01 24.14
C ASP A 35 15.19 15.94 23.15
N LEU A 36 14.87 16.32 21.91
CA LEU A 36 14.50 15.40 20.84
C LEU A 36 15.67 14.49 20.45
N SER A 37 16.90 15.01 20.29
CA SER A 37 18.05 14.16 19.96
C SER A 37 18.33 13.17 21.08
N ASN A 38 18.29 13.63 22.33
CA ASN A 38 18.47 12.78 23.51
C ASN A 38 17.34 11.75 23.65
N ILE A 39 16.09 12.14 23.39
CA ILE A 39 14.95 11.21 23.39
C ILE A 39 15.10 10.21 22.25
N VAL A 40 15.42 10.65 21.03
CA VAL A 40 15.58 9.75 19.88
C VAL A 40 16.71 8.77 20.12
N GLU A 41 17.90 9.21 20.56
CA GLU A 41 19.04 8.35 20.88
C GLU A 41 18.71 7.36 21.99
N LYS A 42 18.20 7.85 23.13
CA LYS A 42 17.82 7.00 24.27
C LYS A 42 16.72 5.99 23.90
N ARG A 43 15.78 6.38 23.04
CA ARG A 43 14.72 5.49 22.56
C ARG A 43 15.20 4.54 21.47
N LEU A 44 16.21 4.90 20.68
CA LEU A 44 16.86 3.99 19.73
C LEU A 44 17.61 2.89 20.47
N GLU A 45 18.32 3.25 21.54
CA GLU A 45 18.99 2.33 22.46
C GLU A 45 17.99 1.43 23.19
N GLU A 46 16.91 1.99 23.74
CA GLU A 46 15.84 1.22 24.40
C GLU A 46 15.09 0.31 23.40
N PHE A 47 14.90 0.75 22.16
CA PHE A 47 14.34 -0.09 21.10
C PHE A 47 15.30 -1.23 20.71
N GLU A 48 16.61 -0.99 20.66
CA GLU A 48 17.61 -2.03 20.39
C GLU A 48 17.65 -3.06 21.54
N GLU A 49 17.63 -2.61 22.80
CA GLU A 49 17.57 -3.48 23.98
C GLU A 49 16.24 -4.24 24.13
N GLU A 50 15.09 -3.61 23.85
CA GLU A 50 13.77 -4.24 23.91
C GLU A 50 13.51 -5.15 22.69
N SER A 51 14.15 -4.88 21.54
CA SER A 51 14.07 -5.76 20.36
C SER A 51 14.69 -7.13 20.58
N LEU A 52 15.66 -7.29 21.49
CA LEU A 52 16.28 -8.59 21.83
C LEU A 52 15.28 -9.57 22.50
N PRO A 53 14.55 -9.20 23.57
CA PRO A 53 13.49 -10.03 24.14
C PRO A 53 12.21 -10.04 23.31
N VAL A 54 11.86 -8.93 22.62
CA VAL A 54 10.73 -8.89 21.68
C VAL A 54 11.01 -9.80 20.48
N ALA A 55 12.24 -9.93 19.98
CA ALA A 55 12.61 -10.95 18.98
C ALA A 55 12.40 -12.37 19.52
N GLY A 56 12.73 -12.64 20.78
CA GLY A 56 12.42 -13.92 21.44
C GLY A 56 10.92 -14.19 21.57
N CYS A 57 10.13 -13.17 21.89
CA CYS A 57 8.67 -13.25 21.99
C CYS A 57 7.98 -13.28 20.62
N LEU A 58 8.56 -12.62 19.62
CA LEU A 58 8.20 -12.67 18.19
C LEU A 58 8.44 -14.07 17.64
N VAL A 59 9.57 -14.70 17.96
CA VAL A 59 9.82 -16.11 17.63
C VAL A 59 8.78 -16.99 18.30
N ARG A 60 8.42 -16.75 19.56
CA ARG A 60 7.45 -17.58 20.30
C ARG A 60 5.98 -17.40 19.87
N SER A 61 5.59 -16.18 19.50
CA SER A 61 4.25 -15.84 18.99
C SER A 61 4.13 -16.22 17.51
N SER A 62 5.22 -16.11 16.77
CA SER A 62 5.32 -16.67 15.42
C SER A 62 5.28 -18.19 15.48
N THR A 63 5.90 -18.87 16.45
CA THR A 63 5.83 -20.35 16.54
C THR A 63 4.46 -20.86 16.96
N SER A 64 3.69 -20.14 17.79
CA SER A 64 2.28 -20.52 18.09
C SER A 64 1.34 -20.26 16.91
N SER A 65 1.51 -19.14 16.23
CA SER A 65 0.83 -18.84 14.97
C SER A 65 1.18 -19.83 13.87
N PHE A 66 2.47 -20.17 13.78
CA PHE A 66 3.03 -21.10 12.81
C PHE A 66 2.61 -22.53 13.13
N SER A 67 2.52 -22.94 14.40
CA SER A 67 2.00 -24.25 14.78
C SER A 67 0.50 -24.37 14.47
N ALA A 68 -0.29 -23.31 14.67
CA ALA A 68 -1.69 -23.24 14.22
C ALA A 68 -1.82 -23.28 12.69
N LEU A 69 -0.92 -22.61 11.96
CA LEU A 69 -0.82 -22.69 10.49
C LEU A 69 -0.40 -24.09 10.02
N THR A 70 0.52 -24.74 10.75
CA THR A 70 0.99 -26.10 10.45
C THR A 70 -0.11 -27.13 10.71
N GLN A 71 -0.85 -26.98 11.81
CA GLN A 71 -2.01 -27.82 12.12
C GLN A 71 -3.13 -27.66 11.08
N SER A 72 -3.37 -26.43 10.61
CA SER A 72 -4.33 -26.15 9.54
C SER A 72 -3.85 -26.67 8.17
N TYR A 73 -2.55 -26.62 7.90
CA TYR A 73 -1.91 -27.18 6.72
C TYR A 73 -2.00 -28.71 6.70
N ASP A 74 -1.72 -29.38 7.82
CA ASP A 74 -1.80 -30.84 7.95
C ASP A 74 -3.23 -31.34 7.80
N ARG A 75 -4.22 -30.62 8.34
CA ARG A 75 -5.65 -30.92 8.10
C ARG A 75 -6.05 -30.77 6.63
N GLY A 76 -5.48 -29.79 5.92
CA GLY A 76 -5.67 -29.62 4.47
C GLY A 76 -4.97 -30.66 3.61
N LYS A 77 -4.01 -31.41 4.19
CA LYS A 77 -3.24 -32.47 3.54
C LYS A 77 -3.99 -33.80 3.53
N GLU A 78 -4.79 -34.08 4.55
CA GLU A 78 -5.65 -35.28 4.63
C GLU A 78 -6.73 -35.34 3.53
N LEU A 79 -7.05 -34.21 2.91
CA LEU A 79 -8.05 -34.09 1.83
C LEU A 79 -7.48 -34.25 0.40
N LYS A 80 -6.18 -34.59 0.23
CA LYS A 80 -5.53 -34.58 -1.10
C LYS A 80 -5.01 -35.93 -1.59
N LYS A 81 -5.22 -36.19 -2.89
CA LYS A 81 -4.60 -37.29 -3.65
C LYS A 81 -3.07 -37.05 -3.80
N PRO A 82 -2.25 -38.11 -3.77
CA PRO A 82 -0.80 -37.98 -3.86
C PRO A 82 -0.39 -37.54 -5.28
N GLY A 83 0.30 -36.40 -5.41
CA GLY A 83 0.94 -35.95 -6.67
C GLY A 83 0.73 -34.48 -7.06
N ASP A 84 -0.21 -33.76 -6.43
CA ASP A 84 -0.47 -32.35 -6.76
C ASP A 84 0.26 -31.40 -5.81
N LEU A 85 0.93 -30.38 -6.35
CA LEU A 85 1.62 -29.34 -5.56
C LEU A 85 0.65 -28.69 -4.56
N PRO A 86 1.09 -28.34 -3.34
CA PRO A 86 0.20 -27.77 -2.33
C PRO A 86 -0.31 -26.39 -2.79
N SER A 87 -1.57 -26.35 -3.24
CA SER A 87 -2.31 -25.11 -3.44
C SER A 87 -2.34 -24.29 -2.15
N ARG A 88 -1.96 -23.01 -2.21
CA ARG A 88 -2.07 -22.06 -1.08
C ARG A 88 -3.46 -22.15 -0.47
N LEU A 89 -3.62 -22.21 0.85
CA LEU A 89 -4.94 -22.16 1.50
C LEU A 89 -5.13 -20.76 2.09
N TYR A 90 -6.30 -20.16 1.89
CA TYR A 90 -6.65 -18.87 2.49
C TYR A 90 -7.55 -19.14 3.68
N ILE A 91 -7.10 -18.73 4.86
CA ILE A 91 -7.82 -18.87 6.12
C ILE A 91 -8.05 -17.46 6.66
N ALA A 92 -9.25 -17.20 7.18
CA ALA A 92 -9.54 -15.94 7.84
C ALA A 92 -8.65 -15.82 9.09
N ARG A 93 -7.80 -14.79 9.12
CA ARG A 93 -6.84 -14.55 10.20
C ARG A 93 -6.61 -13.04 10.32
N PRO A 94 -6.51 -12.48 11.55
CA PRO A 94 -6.01 -11.13 11.72
C PRO A 94 -4.56 -10.99 11.23
N SER A 95 -4.16 -9.76 10.89
CA SER A 95 -2.76 -9.44 10.58
C SER A 95 -1.87 -9.74 11.80
N LEU A 96 -0.68 -10.29 11.57
CA LEU A 96 0.33 -10.52 12.61
C LEU A 96 0.62 -9.24 13.39
N LEU A 97 0.71 -8.10 12.70
CA LEU A 97 0.95 -6.81 13.36
C LEU A 97 -0.20 -6.44 14.30
N LYS A 98 -1.44 -6.79 13.95
CA LYS A 98 -2.61 -6.50 14.80
C LYS A 98 -2.59 -7.36 16.07
N GLU A 99 -2.27 -8.65 15.95
CA GLU A 99 -2.07 -9.53 17.11
C GLU A 99 -0.90 -9.03 17.97
N LEU A 100 0.20 -8.63 17.34
CA LEU A 100 1.40 -8.15 18.02
C LEU A 100 1.17 -6.83 18.78
N LEU A 101 0.45 -5.89 18.17
CA LEU A 101 0.08 -4.61 18.80
C LEU A 101 -0.85 -4.78 20.01
N THR A 102 -1.42 -5.97 20.21
CA THR A 102 -2.24 -6.27 21.40
C THR A 102 -1.36 -6.62 22.62
N VAL A 103 -0.07 -6.89 22.42
CA VAL A 103 0.88 -7.13 23.51
C VAL A 103 1.30 -5.80 24.13
N ASN A 104 1.12 -5.65 25.44
CA ASN A 104 1.36 -4.40 26.19
C ASN A 104 2.73 -3.73 25.88
N HIS A 105 3.78 -4.52 25.67
CA HIS A 105 5.12 -4.01 25.34
C HIS A 105 5.15 -3.30 23.97
N VAL A 106 4.52 -3.90 22.95
CA VAL A 106 4.51 -3.36 21.58
C VAL A 106 3.51 -2.20 21.46
N GLU A 107 2.41 -2.23 22.23
CA GLU A 107 1.50 -1.09 22.34
C GLU A 107 2.21 0.15 22.91
N SER A 108 3.08 -0.04 23.91
CA SER A 108 3.88 1.03 24.49
C SER A 108 4.82 1.65 23.45
N ILE A 109 5.50 0.81 22.67
CA ILE A 109 6.35 1.26 21.54
C ILE A 109 5.54 2.05 20.51
N TYR A 110 4.35 1.58 20.13
CA TYR A 110 3.46 2.29 19.21
C TYR A 110 3.11 3.70 19.74
N ASN A 111 2.72 3.80 21.01
CA ASN A 111 2.40 5.08 21.64
C ASN A 111 3.61 6.02 21.72
N ILE A 112 4.82 5.48 21.93
CA ILE A 112 6.07 6.26 21.88
C ILE A 112 6.31 6.82 20.48
N PHE A 113 6.16 6.01 19.43
CA PHE A 113 6.30 6.51 18.05
C PHE A 113 5.27 7.60 17.72
N VAL A 114 4.03 7.46 18.18
CA VAL A 114 3.01 8.50 18.04
C VAL A 114 3.41 9.77 18.79
N ALA A 115 3.93 9.66 20.02
CA ALA A 115 4.40 10.81 20.79
C ALA A 115 5.59 11.51 20.12
N ILE A 116 6.55 10.76 19.56
CA ILE A 116 7.67 11.32 18.79
C ILE A 116 7.16 12.04 17.55
N LEU A 117 6.21 11.46 16.81
CA LEU A 117 5.61 12.11 15.64
C LEU A 117 4.92 13.43 16.00
N VAL A 118 4.16 13.45 17.10
CA VAL A 118 3.53 14.67 17.62
C VAL A 118 4.58 15.72 18.03
N LEU A 119 5.65 15.29 18.70
CA LEU A 119 6.74 16.19 19.11
C LEU A 119 7.50 16.77 17.91
N LEU A 120 7.79 15.95 16.90
CA LEU A 120 8.38 16.39 15.62
C LEU A 120 7.48 17.41 14.91
N PHE A 121 6.17 17.16 14.89
CA PHE A 121 5.19 18.07 14.31
C PHE A 121 5.19 19.44 15.02
N PHE A 122 5.17 19.44 16.36
CA PHE A 122 5.25 20.69 17.12
C PHE A 122 6.58 21.42 16.93
N ASN A 123 7.70 20.69 16.87
CA ASN A 123 9.01 21.29 16.61
C ASN A 123 9.01 22.00 15.24
N LYS A 124 8.45 21.37 14.20
CA LYS A 124 8.33 22.01 12.88
C LYS A 124 7.43 23.23 12.86
N ILE A 125 6.30 23.21 13.58
CA ILE A 125 5.47 24.42 13.73
C ILE A 125 6.25 25.53 14.43
N LEU A 126 7.00 25.21 15.49
CA LEU A 126 7.76 26.19 16.24
C LEU A 126 8.85 26.84 15.37
N GLU A 127 9.58 26.03 14.60
CA GLU A 127 10.57 26.50 13.63
C GLU A 127 9.94 27.48 12.62
N GLU A 128 8.80 27.12 12.04
CA GLU A 128 8.08 27.97 11.07
C GLU A 128 7.61 29.29 11.70
N VAL A 129 7.10 29.26 12.94
CA VAL A 129 6.70 30.47 13.68
C VAL A 129 7.91 31.37 13.98
N ILE A 130 9.07 30.82 14.29
CA ILE A 130 10.29 31.59 14.60
C ILE A 130 10.84 32.27 13.34
N HIS A 131 10.86 31.56 12.21
CA HIS A 131 11.42 32.04 10.95
C HIS A 131 10.46 33.00 10.24
N THR A 132 9.24 32.56 9.96
CA THR A 132 8.26 33.26 9.11
C THR A 132 7.35 34.19 9.94
N GLY A 133 7.21 33.96 11.25
CA GLY A 133 6.33 34.76 12.11
C GLY A 133 4.85 34.39 12.03
N SER A 134 4.51 33.33 11.30
CA SER A 134 3.15 32.78 11.18
C SER A 134 3.20 31.26 11.24
N PRO A 135 2.20 30.57 11.81
CA PRO A 135 2.17 29.10 11.89
C PRO A 135 1.75 28.42 10.58
N ASN A 136 1.81 29.12 9.44
CA ASN A 136 1.43 28.55 8.14
C ASN A 136 2.51 27.55 7.70
N LEU A 137 2.21 26.26 7.84
CA LEU A 137 3.08 25.19 7.35
C LEU A 137 3.24 25.31 5.83
N ASP A 138 4.48 25.43 5.36
CA ASP A 138 4.77 25.40 3.93
C ASP A 138 4.67 23.97 3.38
N LEU A 139 3.46 23.60 2.96
CA LEU A 139 3.19 22.33 2.30
C LEU A 139 3.53 22.35 0.80
N SER A 140 4.18 23.41 0.29
CA SER A 140 4.49 23.56 -1.13
C SER A 140 5.31 22.39 -1.66
N LEU A 141 6.22 21.82 -0.85
CA LEU A 141 7.00 20.64 -1.24
C LEU A 141 6.10 19.42 -1.47
N ILE A 142 5.11 19.18 -0.60
CA ILE A 142 4.18 18.05 -0.73
C ILE A 142 3.28 18.27 -1.93
N ILE A 143 2.72 19.47 -2.08
CA ILE A 143 1.85 19.81 -3.22
C ILE A 143 2.61 19.69 -4.55
N TRP A 144 3.88 20.12 -4.58
CA TRP A 144 4.75 19.97 -5.73
C TRP A 144 5.08 18.50 -6.02
N ALA A 145 5.41 17.71 -4.99
CA ALA A 145 5.75 16.30 -5.14
C ALA A 145 4.56 15.46 -5.64
N PHE A 146 3.34 15.79 -5.19
CA PHE A 146 2.08 15.22 -5.65
C PHE A 146 1.40 16.09 -6.72
N GLY A 147 2.16 16.86 -7.50
CA GLY A 147 1.59 17.67 -8.58
C GLY A 147 0.96 16.80 -9.68
N GLU A 148 0.08 17.43 -10.48
CA GLU A 148 -0.54 16.81 -11.66
C GLU A 148 -1.38 15.55 -11.38
N LEU A 149 -2.06 15.50 -10.23
CA LEU A 149 -2.94 14.39 -9.86
C LEU A 149 -4.09 14.17 -10.85
N ASP A 150 -4.54 15.22 -11.52
CA ASP A 150 -5.54 15.14 -12.59
C ASP A 150 -5.07 14.20 -13.71
N ARG A 151 -3.82 14.36 -14.17
CA ARG A 151 -3.23 13.47 -15.17
C ARG A 151 -3.02 12.05 -14.63
N VAL A 152 -2.55 11.93 -13.38
CA VAL A 152 -2.37 10.63 -12.71
C VAL A 152 -3.67 9.84 -12.69
N ILE A 153 -4.78 10.47 -12.32
CA ILE A 153 -6.10 9.84 -12.28
C ILE A 153 -6.54 9.41 -13.67
N VAL A 154 -6.36 10.24 -14.71
CA VAL A 154 -6.71 9.88 -16.09
C VAL A 154 -5.91 8.67 -16.56
N ILE A 155 -4.59 8.67 -16.38
CA ILE A 155 -3.71 7.55 -16.74
C ILE A 155 -4.14 6.29 -15.98
N TRP A 156 -4.41 6.40 -14.68
CA TRP A 156 -4.83 5.29 -13.85
C TRP A 156 -6.18 4.70 -14.30
N VAL A 157 -7.18 5.54 -14.58
CA VAL A 157 -8.49 5.11 -15.09
C VAL A 157 -8.33 4.41 -16.44
N CYS A 158 -7.50 4.93 -17.33
CA CYS A 158 -7.19 4.28 -18.61
C CYS A 158 -6.55 2.90 -18.41
N MET A 159 -5.53 2.79 -17.56
CA MET A 159 -4.87 1.52 -17.24
C MET A 159 -5.83 0.50 -16.60
N PHE A 160 -6.65 0.97 -15.65
CA PHE A 160 -7.63 0.15 -14.95
C PHE A 160 -8.71 -0.35 -15.90
N THR A 161 -9.23 0.52 -16.77
CA THR A 161 -10.26 0.18 -17.76
C THR A 161 -9.70 -0.80 -18.80
N SER A 162 -8.48 -0.54 -19.31
CA SER A 162 -7.76 -1.46 -20.20
C SER A 162 -7.64 -2.84 -19.56
N THR A 163 -7.15 -2.90 -18.33
CA THR A 163 -6.92 -4.19 -17.65
C THR A 163 -8.22 -4.92 -17.35
N SER A 164 -9.23 -4.23 -16.83
CA SER A 164 -10.51 -4.85 -16.46
C SER A 164 -11.30 -5.33 -17.69
N VAL A 165 -11.36 -4.54 -18.75
CA VAL A 165 -12.19 -4.85 -19.93
C VAL A 165 -11.45 -5.74 -20.92
N LEU A 166 -10.24 -5.33 -21.36
CA LEU A 166 -9.55 -6.03 -22.45
C LEU A 166 -9.11 -7.44 -22.04
N VAL A 167 -8.59 -7.61 -20.83
CA VAL A 167 -8.16 -8.94 -20.35
C VAL A 167 -9.35 -9.87 -20.21
N TYR A 168 -10.47 -9.38 -19.67
CA TYR A 168 -11.68 -10.18 -19.48
C TYR A 168 -12.28 -10.62 -20.82
N ILE A 169 -12.50 -9.69 -21.75
CA ILE A 169 -13.05 -9.98 -23.08
C ILE A 169 -12.13 -10.92 -23.85
N SER A 170 -10.83 -10.65 -23.86
CA SER A 170 -9.85 -11.48 -24.58
C SER A 170 -9.83 -12.91 -24.04
N PHE A 171 -9.88 -13.08 -22.72
CA PHE A 171 -9.91 -14.40 -22.10
C PHE A 171 -11.21 -15.15 -22.38
N HIS A 172 -12.36 -14.47 -22.29
CA HIS A 172 -13.67 -15.07 -22.58
C HIS A 172 -13.78 -15.49 -24.06
N HIS A 173 -13.33 -14.63 -24.97
CA HIS A 173 -13.29 -14.94 -26.40
C HIS A 173 -12.40 -16.15 -26.67
N TRP A 174 -11.15 -16.15 -26.17
CA TRP A 174 -10.24 -17.29 -26.33
C TRP A 174 -10.86 -18.60 -25.79
N ALA A 175 -11.46 -18.59 -24.59
CA ALA A 175 -12.03 -19.77 -23.96
C ALA A 175 -13.20 -20.37 -24.77
N HIS A 176 -14.04 -19.54 -25.39
CA HIS A 176 -15.17 -20.00 -26.21
C HIS A 176 -14.73 -20.65 -27.53
N PHE A 177 -13.76 -20.05 -28.23
CA PHE A 177 -13.35 -20.52 -29.56
C PHE A 177 -12.32 -21.66 -29.55
N ARG A 178 -11.68 -21.91 -28.40
CA ARG A 178 -10.66 -22.97 -28.22
C ARG A 178 -11.13 -24.36 -28.68
N HIS A 179 -12.42 -24.69 -28.53
CA HIS A 179 -12.96 -26.01 -28.89
C HIS A 179 -12.91 -26.33 -30.38
N THR A 180 -12.77 -25.32 -31.25
CA THR A 180 -12.77 -25.51 -32.71
C THR A 180 -11.40 -25.98 -33.19
N VAL A 181 -10.33 -25.26 -32.81
CA VAL A 181 -8.93 -25.60 -33.16
C VAL A 181 -7.97 -25.20 -32.02
N PRO A 182 -7.70 -26.08 -31.05
CA PRO A 182 -7.05 -25.70 -29.80
C PRO A 182 -5.62 -25.16 -29.98
N VAL A 183 -4.82 -25.77 -30.86
CA VAL A 183 -3.40 -25.41 -31.03
C VAL A 183 -3.21 -24.01 -31.62
N VAL A 184 -4.03 -23.63 -32.60
CA VAL A 184 -3.95 -22.33 -33.28
C VAL A 184 -4.48 -21.23 -32.38
N TYR A 185 -5.61 -21.45 -31.71
CA TYR A 185 -6.15 -20.44 -30.78
C TYR A 185 -5.28 -20.25 -29.54
N ASP A 186 -4.63 -21.31 -29.04
CA ASP A 186 -3.69 -21.20 -27.91
C ASP A 186 -2.43 -20.40 -28.28
N THR A 187 -1.88 -20.60 -29.49
CA THR A 187 -0.72 -19.83 -29.97
C THR A 187 -1.07 -18.37 -30.29
N VAL A 188 -2.17 -18.11 -31.00
CA VAL A 188 -2.63 -16.75 -31.31
C VAL A 188 -3.03 -16.00 -30.04
N GLY A 189 -3.78 -16.65 -29.13
CA GLY A 189 -4.17 -16.06 -27.85
C GLY A 189 -2.97 -15.73 -26.96
N GLY A 190 -1.97 -16.62 -26.91
CA GLY A 190 -0.71 -16.38 -26.22
C GLY A 190 0.07 -15.20 -26.82
N LEU A 191 0.16 -15.11 -28.15
CA LEU A 191 0.84 -14.01 -28.83
C LEU A 191 0.16 -12.66 -28.56
N VAL A 192 -1.17 -12.60 -28.70
CA VAL A 192 -1.96 -11.39 -28.41
C VAL A 192 -1.80 -10.98 -26.94
N TYR A 193 -1.78 -11.94 -26.02
CA TYR A 193 -1.57 -11.67 -24.60
C TYR A 193 -0.17 -11.12 -24.30
N VAL A 194 0.88 -11.69 -24.89
CA VAL A 194 2.25 -11.18 -24.72
C VAL A 194 2.39 -9.79 -25.33
N ALA A 195 1.81 -9.55 -26.51
CA ALA A 195 1.77 -8.23 -27.12
C ALA A 195 1.05 -7.21 -26.22
N TYR A 196 -0.07 -7.59 -25.62
CA TYR A 196 -0.78 -6.76 -24.64
C TYR A 196 0.09 -6.44 -23.42
N LEU A 197 0.80 -7.42 -22.85
CA LEU A 197 1.68 -7.18 -21.69
C LEU A 197 2.82 -6.21 -22.01
N ILE A 198 3.42 -6.34 -23.20
CA ILE A 198 4.48 -5.42 -23.65
C ILE A 198 3.91 -4.01 -23.83
N LEU A 199 2.76 -3.89 -24.49
CA LEU A 199 2.08 -2.61 -24.69
C LEU A 199 1.69 -1.97 -23.35
N PHE A 200 1.18 -2.76 -22.41
CA PHE A 200 0.82 -2.30 -21.06
C PHE A 200 2.04 -1.89 -20.22
N LEU A 201 3.22 -2.45 -20.48
CA LEU A 201 4.46 -1.99 -19.85
C LEU A 201 4.94 -0.66 -20.45
N TYR A 202 4.79 -0.51 -21.78
CA TYR A 202 5.28 0.64 -22.53
C TYR A 202 4.39 1.89 -22.40
N LEU A 203 3.07 1.77 -22.57
CA LEU A 203 2.16 2.93 -22.63
C LEU A 203 2.18 3.82 -21.37
N PRO A 204 2.06 3.29 -20.14
CA PRO A 204 2.10 4.13 -18.94
C PRO A 204 3.47 4.79 -18.75
N LEU A 205 4.56 4.12 -19.14
CA LEU A 205 5.91 4.65 -19.04
C LEU A 205 6.15 5.77 -20.05
N GLU A 206 5.65 5.61 -21.28
CA GLU A 206 5.70 6.66 -22.30
C GLU A 206 4.88 7.87 -21.86
N SER A 207 3.67 7.66 -21.35
CA SER A 207 2.83 8.72 -20.79
C SER A 207 3.46 9.42 -19.58
N LEU A 208 4.22 8.69 -18.76
CA LEU A 208 4.98 9.24 -17.63
C LEU A 208 6.06 10.22 -18.11
N LEU A 209 6.84 9.81 -19.11
CA LEU A 209 7.95 10.60 -19.66
C LEU A 209 7.45 11.80 -20.47
N TYR A 210 6.36 11.63 -21.24
CA TYR A 210 5.76 12.70 -22.03
C TYR A 210 5.20 13.82 -21.15
N ASN A 211 4.55 13.48 -20.05
CA ASN A 211 3.97 14.46 -19.13
C ASN A 211 4.97 14.99 -18.08
N ALA A 212 6.20 14.45 -18.02
CA ALA A 212 7.24 14.85 -17.06
C ALA A 212 6.74 14.99 -15.61
N LEU A 213 5.98 13.98 -15.14
CA LEU A 213 5.28 14.06 -13.85
C LEU A 213 6.25 14.16 -12.66
N PRO A 214 5.83 14.82 -11.56
CA PRO A 214 6.59 14.85 -10.30
C PRO A 214 6.92 13.46 -9.75
N PRO A 215 7.94 13.33 -8.89
CA PRO A 215 8.45 12.03 -8.46
C PRO A 215 7.43 11.19 -7.68
N ALA A 216 6.63 11.78 -6.79
CA ALA A 216 5.65 11.01 -6.00
C ALA A 216 4.45 10.58 -6.86
N SER A 217 3.95 11.48 -7.71
CA SER A 217 2.91 11.17 -8.72
C SER A 217 3.33 10.05 -9.67
N SER A 218 4.59 10.10 -10.14
CA SER A 218 5.16 9.04 -10.98
C SER A 218 5.23 7.69 -10.27
N PHE A 219 5.63 7.70 -9.00
CA PHE A 219 5.71 6.50 -8.18
C PHE A 219 4.36 5.80 -8.02
N ILE A 220 3.27 6.57 -7.82
CA ILE A 220 1.90 6.03 -7.74
C ILE A 220 1.55 5.24 -9.00
N ILE A 221 1.78 5.82 -10.19
CA ILE A 221 1.47 5.17 -11.47
C ILE A 221 2.27 3.89 -11.64
N LEU A 222 3.58 3.90 -11.34
CA LEU A 222 4.44 2.74 -11.46
C LEU A 222 4.02 1.61 -10.49
N CYS A 223 3.68 1.94 -9.24
CA CYS A 223 3.17 0.96 -8.27
C CYS A 223 1.87 0.33 -8.76
N GLU A 224 0.94 1.16 -9.24
CA GLU A 224 -0.34 0.68 -9.78
C GLU A 224 -0.15 -0.15 -11.06
N GLN A 225 0.81 0.20 -11.92
CA GLN A 225 1.17 -0.55 -13.11
C GLN A 225 1.66 -1.96 -12.76
N VAL A 226 2.62 -2.06 -11.83
CA VAL A 226 3.13 -3.36 -11.37
C VAL A 226 2.01 -4.18 -10.73
N ARG A 227 1.17 -3.56 -9.90
CA ARG A 227 0.02 -4.23 -9.26
C ARG A 227 -0.93 -4.82 -10.30
N MET A 228 -1.34 -4.04 -11.30
CA MET A 228 -2.26 -4.50 -12.37
C MET A 228 -1.62 -5.56 -13.26
N PHE A 229 -0.32 -5.42 -13.57
CA PHE A 229 0.45 -6.42 -14.34
C PHE A 229 0.45 -7.78 -13.64
N MET A 230 0.82 -7.80 -12.36
CA MET A 230 0.87 -9.04 -11.57
C MET A 230 -0.52 -9.69 -11.44
N LYS A 231 -1.57 -8.88 -11.24
CA LYS A 231 -2.95 -9.38 -11.18
C LYS A 231 -3.41 -9.96 -12.52
N THR A 232 -3.10 -9.31 -13.63
CA THR A 232 -3.40 -9.81 -14.98
C THR A 232 -2.74 -11.17 -15.21
N TRP A 233 -1.45 -11.28 -14.90
CA TRP A 233 -0.71 -12.53 -14.98
C TRP A 233 -1.32 -13.64 -14.12
N ALA A 234 -1.65 -13.33 -12.87
CA ALA A 234 -2.26 -14.29 -11.96
C ALA A 234 -3.65 -14.75 -12.43
N PHE A 235 -4.47 -13.84 -12.95
CA PHE A 235 -5.78 -14.16 -13.50
C PHE A 235 -5.68 -15.10 -14.69
N VAL A 236 -4.87 -14.75 -15.69
CA VAL A 236 -4.71 -15.56 -16.89
C VAL A 236 -4.13 -16.93 -16.54
N ARG A 237 -3.06 -16.99 -15.73
CA ARG A 237 -2.45 -18.27 -15.32
C ARG A 237 -3.43 -19.19 -14.61
N SER A 238 -4.17 -18.67 -13.62
CA SER A 238 -5.14 -19.47 -12.85
C SER A 238 -6.25 -20.01 -13.73
N ASN A 239 -6.86 -19.16 -14.57
CA ASN A 239 -7.98 -19.58 -15.42
C ASN A 239 -7.52 -20.40 -16.64
N LEU A 240 -6.33 -20.15 -17.20
CA LEU A 240 -5.73 -20.97 -18.26
C LEU A 240 -5.54 -22.41 -17.79
N SER A 241 -4.99 -22.60 -16.59
CA SER A 241 -4.81 -23.94 -16.01
C SER A 241 -6.13 -24.69 -15.82
N ARG A 242 -7.22 -23.96 -15.51
CA ARG A 242 -8.59 -24.50 -15.40
C ARG A 242 -9.16 -24.84 -16.77
N ALA A 243 -9.04 -23.93 -17.74
CA ALA A 243 -9.55 -24.11 -19.11
C ALA A 243 -8.86 -25.26 -19.85
N VAL A 244 -7.56 -25.50 -19.61
CA VAL A 244 -6.82 -26.63 -20.20
C VAL A 244 -7.23 -27.97 -19.60
N LYS A 245 -7.46 -28.03 -18.28
CA LYS A 245 -7.90 -29.24 -17.57
C LYS A 245 -9.37 -29.61 -17.84
N TYR A 246 -10.17 -28.68 -18.35
CA TYR A 246 -11.58 -28.91 -18.67
C TYR A 246 -11.73 -29.96 -19.79
N LYS A 247 -12.30 -31.12 -19.44
CA LYS A 247 -12.78 -32.14 -20.38
C LYS A 247 -14.30 -32.08 -20.43
N LYS A 248 -14.87 -32.01 -21.63
CA LYS A 248 -16.32 -31.85 -21.87
C LYS A 248 -17.16 -33.05 -21.38
N ASP A 249 -16.53 -34.21 -21.13
CA ASP A 249 -17.20 -35.49 -20.83
C ASP A 249 -17.32 -35.84 -19.33
N GLU A 250 -16.79 -35.01 -18.42
CA GLU A 250 -17.01 -35.21 -16.98
C GLU A 250 -18.10 -34.24 -16.49
N GLU A 251 -19.33 -34.75 -16.31
CA GLU A 251 -20.51 -34.09 -15.73
C GLU A 251 -20.34 -33.60 -14.27
N ILE A 252 -19.11 -33.43 -13.80
CA ILE A 252 -18.83 -32.94 -12.44
C ILE A 252 -18.78 -31.41 -12.49
N GLN A 253 -19.95 -30.79 -12.38
CA GLN A 253 -20.21 -29.46 -11.80
C GLN A 253 -19.10 -28.39 -11.84
N VAL A 254 -18.35 -28.22 -12.94
CA VAL A 254 -17.47 -27.06 -13.07
C VAL A 254 -18.34 -25.88 -13.51
N LYS A 255 -18.87 -25.19 -12.51
CA LYS A 255 -19.58 -23.90 -12.60
C LYS A 255 -18.76 -22.97 -13.49
N SER A 256 -19.15 -22.89 -14.77
CA SER A 256 -18.60 -22.06 -15.87
C SER A 256 -17.08 -22.13 -16.14
N ILE A 257 -16.71 -22.44 -17.40
CA ILE A 257 -15.32 -22.37 -17.92
C ILE A 257 -14.68 -21.01 -17.60
N CYS A 258 -15.45 -19.94 -17.74
CA CYS A 258 -15.02 -18.56 -17.49
C CYS A 258 -15.57 -18.04 -16.15
N PRO A 259 -14.78 -17.28 -15.38
CA PRO A 259 -15.28 -16.63 -14.18
C PRO A 259 -16.21 -15.46 -14.52
N ASP A 260 -17.13 -15.14 -13.61
CA ASP A 260 -17.96 -13.92 -13.76
C ASP A 260 -17.09 -12.67 -13.67
N PHE A 261 -17.47 -11.64 -14.42
CA PHE A 261 -16.82 -10.33 -14.37
C PHE A 261 -16.80 -9.74 -12.95
N SER A 262 -17.84 -9.98 -12.15
CA SER A 262 -17.92 -9.49 -10.76
C SER A 262 -16.78 -10.04 -9.87
N HIS A 263 -16.48 -11.34 -9.99
CA HIS A 263 -15.39 -11.98 -9.25
C HIS A 263 -14.01 -11.45 -9.70
N TYR A 264 -13.86 -11.22 -11.01
CA TYR A 264 -12.66 -10.60 -11.55
C TYR A 264 -12.47 -9.17 -11.03
N LEU A 265 -13.52 -8.34 -11.11
CA LEU A 265 -13.49 -6.96 -10.62
C LEU A 265 -13.19 -6.90 -9.12
N TYR A 266 -13.79 -7.79 -8.32
CA TYR A 266 -13.45 -7.91 -6.90
C TYR A 266 -11.97 -8.25 -6.70
N PHE A 267 -11.42 -9.19 -7.49
CA PHE A 267 -10.01 -9.52 -7.45
C PHE A 267 -9.11 -8.34 -7.82
N LEU A 268 -9.51 -7.46 -8.74
CA LEU A 268 -8.74 -6.26 -9.07
C LEU A 268 -8.51 -5.36 -7.85
N PHE A 269 -9.48 -5.24 -6.95
CA PHE A 269 -9.34 -4.43 -5.71
C PHE A 269 -8.85 -5.22 -4.50
N ALA A 270 -8.99 -6.55 -4.49
CA ALA A 270 -8.56 -7.37 -3.36
C ALA A 270 -7.06 -7.20 -3.07
N PRO A 271 -6.63 -7.18 -1.80
CA PRO A 271 -5.22 -7.06 -1.40
C PRO A 271 -4.46 -8.39 -1.56
N THR A 272 -4.65 -9.06 -2.69
CA THR A 272 -3.99 -10.33 -3.02
C THR A 272 -3.59 -10.37 -4.49
N LEU A 273 -2.54 -11.16 -4.79
CA LEU A 273 -2.01 -11.36 -6.14
C LEU A 273 -2.31 -12.75 -6.70
N VAL A 274 -3.14 -13.55 -6.03
CA VAL A 274 -3.52 -14.89 -6.49
C VAL A 274 -5.01 -14.89 -6.73
N TYR A 275 -5.41 -15.12 -7.99
CA TYR A 275 -6.82 -15.17 -8.38
C TYR A 275 -7.54 -16.40 -7.81
N ARG A 276 -8.75 -16.18 -7.29
CA ARG A 276 -9.74 -17.19 -6.88
C ARG A 276 -11.14 -16.68 -7.18
N ASP A 277 -12.06 -17.60 -7.43
CA ASP A 277 -13.47 -17.24 -7.59
C ASP A 277 -14.06 -16.80 -6.24
N GLU A 278 -13.70 -17.48 -5.14
CA GLU A 278 -14.19 -17.17 -3.80
C GLU A 278 -13.03 -16.93 -2.82
N TYR A 279 -13.11 -15.83 -2.07
CA TYR A 279 -12.17 -15.46 -1.00
C TYR A 279 -12.88 -15.53 0.36
N PRO A 280 -12.17 -15.85 1.46
CA PRO A 280 -12.73 -15.70 2.80
C PRO A 280 -13.11 -14.23 3.03
N ARG A 281 -14.32 -14.01 3.52
CA ARG A 281 -14.88 -12.69 3.81
C ARG A 281 -15.14 -12.57 5.31
N ASN A 282 -15.00 -11.37 5.84
CA ASN A 282 -15.46 -11.06 7.18
C ASN A 282 -16.99 -10.94 7.19
N GLU A 283 -17.61 -11.22 8.34
CA GLU A 283 -19.06 -11.13 8.50
C GLU A 283 -19.58 -9.70 8.41
N ARG A 284 -18.76 -8.71 8.82
CA ARG A 284 -19.09 -7.29 8.89
C ARG A 284 -17.91 -6.42 8.48
N CYS A 285 -18.18 -5.18 8.08
CA CYS A 285 -17.20 -4.14 7.83
C CYS A 285 -17.28 -3.11 8.97
N ASP A 286 -16.21 -2.99 9.74
CA ASP A 286 -16.09 -2.00 10.81
C ASP A 286 -15.46 -0.73 10.20
N TRP A 287 -16.24 0.37 10.16
CA TRP A 287 -15.85 1.67 9.58
C TRP A 287 -15.30 2.62 10.64
#